data_AF-A0A2M8L624-F1
#
_entry.id   AF-A0A2M8L624-F1
#
_cell.length_a   1.000
_cell.length_b   1.000
_cell.length_c   1.000
_cell.angle_alpha   90.00
_cell.angle_beta   90.00
_cell.angle_gamma   90.00
#
_symmetry.space_group_name_H-M   'P 1'
#
loop_
_entity.id
_entity.type
_entity.pdbx_description
1 polymer ?
#
loop_
_entity_poly.entity_id
_entity_poly.type
_entity_poly.pdbx_seq_one_letter_code
_entity_poly.pdbx_strand_id
1 'polypeptide(L)'
;MNIEDQTARRYHWLSSALRQAWGKADFIEEPHSGIISDKKVKPLNLTAKESDQNREISLRQVSEEPKTFLKNLALIQRHPKQITLLELYNREFHWHPVVDEKFDLKRLQKTIFFAQDQNPQSFEQLLSFKNVGPRTIRALSLVSEVIYGAKPSYKDPARYSFSVGGKDGTPFPVDRGVYDQTLAIMEKGIKKSQISLSEREKAFQRLGNVTK
;
A
#
# COMPACT_ATOMS: atom_id res chain seq x y z
N MET A 1 12.96 -1.68 -5.49
CA MET A 1 14.28 -1.03 -5.45
C MET A 1 14.21 0.18 -6.35
N ASN A 2 14.60 1.35 -5.86
CA ASN A 2 14.77 2.53 -6.71
C ASN A 2 16.24 2.59 -7.13
N ILE A 3 16.49 2.49 -8.44
CA ILE A 3 17.84 2.42 -9.02
C ILE A 3 18.50 3.81 -8.99
N GLU A 4 17.72 4.87 -9.18
CA GLU A 4 18.21 6.26 -9.22
C GLU A 4 18.69 6.72 -7.84
N ASP A 5 17.87 6.48 -6.82
CA ASP A 5 18.17 6.83 -5.42
C ASP A 5 19.05 5.79 -4.70
N GLN A 6 19.37 4.66 -5.34
CA GLN A 6 20.02 3.50 -4.72
C GLN A 6 19.37 3.04 -3.39
N THR A 7 18.04 3.15 -3.26
CA THR A 7 17.31 2.78 -2.04
C THR A 7 16.42 1.56 -2.24
N ALA A 8 16.22 0.78 -1.18
CA ALA A 8 15.36 -0.41 -1.21
C ALA A 8 14.45 -0.53 0.01
N ARG A 9 13.16 -0.75 -0.24
CA ARG A 9 12.17 -1.09 0.80
C ARG A 9 12.26 -2.57 1.15
N ARG A 10 12.22 -2.91 2.43
CA ARG A 10 12.16 -4.29 2.92
C ARG A 10 10.74 -4.62 3.33
N TYR A 11 10.14 -5.59 2.66
CA TYR A 11 8.79 -6.08 2.97
C TYR A 11 8.90 -7.31 3.85
N HIS A 12 8.17 -7.34 4.95
CA HIS A 12 8.10 -8.47 5.86
C HIS A 12 6.72 -9.12 5.74
N TRP A 13 6.74 -10.44 5.59
CA TRP A 13 5.56 -11.29 5.50
C TRP A 13 5.59 -12.25 6.68
N LEU A 14 4.45 -12.42 7.35
CA LEU A 14 4.31 -13.37 8.45
C LEU A 14 3.16 -14.31 8.12
N SER A 15 3.48 -15.60 7.92
CA SER A 15 2.50 -16.62 7.50
C SER A 15 1.34 -16.80 8.48
N SER A 16 1.56 -16.51 9.77
CA SER A 16 0.50 -16.51 10.79
C SER A 16 -0.42 -15.29 10.68
N ALA A 17 0.10 -14.13 10.27
CA ALA A 17 -0.69 -12.91 10.09
C ALA A 17 -1.54 -12.94 8.81
N LEU A 18 -1.15 -13.73 7.81
CA LEU A 18 -1.91 -13.89 6.58
C LEU A 18 -3.18 -14.74 6.76
N ARG A 19 -3.33 -15.48 7.85
CA ARG A 19 -4.52 -16.31 8.11
C ARG A 19 -5.68 -15.41 8.51
N GLN A 20 -6.61 -15.15 7.60
CA GLN A 20 -7.94 -14.68 7.98
C GLN A 20 -8.90 -15.85 8.17
N ALA A 21 -10.04 -15.54 8.80
CA ALA A 21 -11.11 -16.47 9.16
C ALA A 21 -11.40 -17.43 7.98
N TRP A 22 -11.63 -18.72 8.30
CA TRP A 22 -11.92 -19.78 7.34
C TRP A 22 -10.73 -20.39 6.56
N GLY A 23 -9.48 -20.14 6.97
CA GLY A 23 -8.33 -20.88 6.47
C GLY A 23 -7.80 -20.45 5.10
N LYS A 24 -8.24 -19.30 4.59
CA LYS A 24 -7.73 -18.70 3.36
C LYS A 24 -6.81 -17.51 3.70
N ALA A 25 -5.68 -17.41 3.02
CA ALA A 25 -4.74 -16.31 3.21
C ALA A 25 -5.20 -15.08 2.43
N ASP A 26 -5.19 -13.90 3.07
CA ASP A 26 -5.45 -12.63 2.39
C ASP A 26 -4.11 -12.03 1.93
N PHE A 27 -3.92 -11.97 0.61
CA PHE A 27 -2.72 -11.43 -0.03
C PHE A 27 -2.90 -9.99 -0.51
N ILE A 28 -4.09 -9.40 -0.32
CA ILE A 28 -4.45 -8.10 -0.90
C ILE A 28 -4.49 -7.04 0.18
N GLU A 29 -5.29 -7.25 1.23
CA GLU A 29 -5.50 -6.24 2.26
C GLU A 29 -4.44 -6.38 3.35
N GLU A 30 -3.64 -5.32 3.48
CA GLU A 30 -2.57 -5.17 4.47
C GLU A 30 -1.75 -6.46 4.74
N PRO A 31 -1.27 -7.16 3.69
CA PRO A 31 -0.69 -8.50 3.84
C PRO A 31 0.69 -8.50 4.52
N HIS A 32 1.28 -7.31 4.65
CA HIS A 32 2.63 -7.11 5.17
C HIS A 32 2.58 -6.90 6.69
N SER A 33 3.37 -7.67 7.44
CA SER A 33 3.53 -7.47 8.88
C SER A 33 4.36 -6.22 9.20
N GLY A 34 5.19 -5.78 8.26
CA GLY A 34 5.95 -4.54 8.35
C GLY A 34 6.65 -4.21 7.03
N ILE A 35 6.83 -2.92 6.78
CA ILE A 35 7.56 -2.41 5.63
C ILE A 35 8.60 -1.42 6.15
N ILE A 36 9.88 -1.72 5.95
CA ILE A 36 10.99 -0.89 6.42
C ILE A 36 11.53 -0.08 5.23
N SER A 37 11.65 1.24 5.41
CA SER A 37 12.22 2.14 4.42
C SER A 37 12.85 3.36 5.08
N ASP A 38 13.95 3.84 4.50
CA ASP A 38 14.62 5.08 4.95
C ASP A 38 13.92 6.34 4.44
N LYS A 39 13.23 6.27 3.28
CA LYS A 39 12.47 7.37 2.69
C LYS A 39 10.97 7.07 2.68
N LYS A 40 10.18 7.97 3.27
CA LYS A 40 8.73 8.01 3.05
C LYS A 40 8.41 8.75 1.76
N VAL A 41 7.51 8.19 0.96
CA VAL A 41 7.00 8.76 -0.29
C VAL A 41 5.48 8.84 -0.23
N LYS A 42 4.81 9.26 -1.31
CA LYS A 42 3.34 9.15 -1.44
C LYS A 42 3.01 8.07 -2.49
N PRO A 43 3.13 6.77 -2.15
CA PRO A 43 2.93 5.71 -3.13
C PRO A 43 1.44 5.47 -3.37
N LEU A 44 1.07 5.01 -4.57
CA LEU A 44 -0.25 4.41 -4.79
C LEU A 44 -0.32 3.10 -3.98
N ASN A 45 -1.07 3.11 -2.88
CA ASN A 45 -1.18 1.98 -1.95
C ASN A 45 -2.55 1.31 -2.06
N LEU A 46 -2.66 0.34 -2.97
CA LEU A 46 -3.89 -0.45 -3.12
C LEU A 46 -4.04 -1.55 -2.07
N THR A 47 -3.02 -1.82 -1.27
CA THR A 47 -3.09 -2.80 -0.18
C THR A 47 -3.70 -2.23 1.10
N ALA A 48 -3.80 -0.91 1.23
CA ALA A 48 -4.47 -0.29 2.38
C ALA A 48 -5.96 -0.68 2.41
N LYS A 49 -6.51 -0.82 3.62
CA LYS A 49 -7.95 -1.04 3.81
C LYS A 49 -8.80 0.08 3.23
N GLU A 50 -8.29 1.31 3.27
CA GLU A 50 -8.93 2.50 2.66
C GLU A 50 -9.12 2.35 1.14
N SER A 51 -8.32 1.52 0.48
CA SER A 51 -8.34 1.32 -0.98
C SER A 51 -9.33 0.25 -1.45
N ASP A 52 -10.15 -0.31 -0.55
CA ASP A 52 -11.03 -1.44 -0.86
C ASP A 52 -12.02 -1.15 -2.00
N GLN A 53 -12.73 -0.03 -1.92
CA GLN A 53 -13.62 0.42 -2.98
C GLN A 53 -12.90 0.59 -4.33
N ASN A 54 -11.64 1.07 -4.32
CA ASN A 54 -10.86 1.22 -5.55
C ASN A 54 -10.56 -0.16 -6.18
N ARG A 55 -10.28 -1.19 -5.36
CA ARG A 55 -10.08 -2.56 -5.84
C ARG A 55 -11.36 -3.16 -6.43
N GLU A 56 -12.50 -2.96 -5.78
CA GLU A 56 -13.79 -3.44 -6.26
C GLU A 56 -14.18 -2.81 -7.61
N ILE A 57 -14.09 -1.48 -7.72
CA ILE A 57 -14.41 -0.78 -8.97
C ILE A 57 -13.40 -1.13 -10.06
N SER A 58 -12.13 -1.33 -9.71
CA SER A 58 -11.11 -1.80 -10.67
C SER A 58 -11.46 -3.19 -11.21
N LEU A 59 -11.99 -4.10 -10.38
CA LEU A 59 -12.44 -5.42 -10.83
C LEU A 59 -13.68 -5.31 -11.74
N ARG A 60 -14.71 -4.54 -11.32
CA ARG A 60 -15.93 -4.34 -12.11
C ARG A 60 -15.65 -3.72 -13.48
N GLN A 61 -14.73 -2.78 -13.57
CA GLN A 61 -14.32 -2.19 -14.86
C GLN A 61 -13.76 -3.22 -15.85
N VAL A 62 -13.12 -4.28 -15.36
CA VAL A 62 -12.61 -5.35 -16.22
C VAL A 62 -13.72 -6.34 -16.58
N SER A 63 -14.52 -6.77 -15.60
CA SER A 63 -15.53 -7.82 -15.80
C SER A 63 -16.78 -7.31 -16.53
N GLU A 64 -17.29 -6.14 -16.16
CA GLU A 64 -18.57 -5.60 -16.62
C GLU A 64 -18.41 -4.58 -17.76
N GLU A 65 -17.46 -3.64 -17.64
CA GLU A 65 -17.41 -2.46 -18.51
C GLU A 65 -16.06 -2.15 -19.21
N PRO A 66 -15.36 -3.12 -19.82
CA PRO A 66 -14.00 -2.88 -20.33
C PRO A 66 -13.95 -1.90 -21.50
N LYS A 67 -15.01 -1.82 -22.31
CA LYS A 67 -15.13 -0.82 -23.38
C LYS A 67 -15.24 0.60 -22.80
N THR A 68 -16.00 0.76 -21.72
CA THR A 68 -16.19 2.04 -21.03
C THR A 68 -14.89 2.47 -20.36
N PHE A 69 -14.21 1.55 -19.69
CA PHE A 69 -12.88 1.77 -19.11
C PHE A 69 -11.89 2.34 -20.14
N LEU A 70 -11.76 1.70 -21.32
CA LEU A 70 -10.83 2.14 -22.36
C LEU A 70 -11.16 3.53 -22.91
N LYS A 71 -12.46 3.84 -23.05
CA LYS A 71 -12.92 5.18 -23.44
C LYS A 71 -12.56 6.23 -22.39
N ASN A 72 -12.85 5.95 -21.13
CA ASN A 72 -12.55 6.84 -20.01
C ASN A 72 -11.05 7.09 -19.87
N LEU A 73 -10.24 6.04 -19.97
CA LEU A 73 -8.78 6.17 -19.94
C LEU A 73 -8.26 7.02 -21.11
N ALA A 74 -8.78 6.81 -22.32
CA ALA A 74 -8.41 7.62 -23.49
C ALA A 74 -8.81 9.10 -23.33
N LEU A 75 -9.95 9.39 -22.70
CA LEU A 75 -10.39 10.76 -22.40
C LEU A 75 -9.44 11.44 -21.39
N ILE A 76 -9.10 10.75 -20.30
CA ILE A 76 -8.16 11.25 -19.29
C ILE A 76 -6.79 11.57 -19.92
N GLN A 77 -6.29 10.69 -20.80
CA GLN A 77 -5.01 10.92 -21.50
C GLN A 77 -5.03 12.11 -22.45
N ARG A 78 -6.15 12.37 -23.13
CA ARG A 78 -6.26 13.50 -24.07
C ARG A 78 -6.36 14.84 -23.34
N HIS A 79 -6.96 14.86 -22.15
CA HIS A 79 -7.26 16.09 -21.42
C HIS A 79 -6.78 16.04 -19.96
N PRO A 80 -5.46 15.86 -19.70
CA PRO A 80 -4.94 15.69 -18.34
C PRO A 80 -5.16 16.91 -17.43
N LYS A 81 -5.29 18.11 -18.02
CA LYS A 81 -5.52 19.37 -17.30
C LYS A 81 -7.00 19.81 -17.28
N GLN A 82 -7.87 19.11 -17.99
CA GLN A 82 -9.26 19.50 -18.23
C GLN A 82 -10.23 18.46 -17.65
N ILE A 83 -9.89 17.96 -16.46
CA ILE A 83 -10.68 16.99 -15.71
C ILE A 83 -12.06 17.56 -15.30
N THR A 84 -12.24 18.88 -15.43
CA THR A 84 -13.49 19.61 -15.21
C THR A 84 -14.59 19.30 -16.22
N LEU A 85 -14.27 18.79 -17.42
CA LEU A 85 -15.23 18.46 -18.49
C LEU A 85 -15.82 17.05 -18.37
N LEU A 86 -15.32 16.24 -17.43
CA LEU A 86 -15.90 14.96 -17.08
C LEU A 86 -16.97 15.21 -16.00
N GLU A 87 -18.15 14.62 -16.15
CA GLU A 87 -19.16 14.54 -15.08
C GLU A 87 -18.66 13.59 -14.00
N LEU A 88 -17.73 14.08 -13.17
CA LEU A 88 -17.16 13.34 -12.07
C LEU A 88 -18.07 13.46 -10.86
N TYR A 89 -18.60 12.33 -10.40
CA TYR A 89 -19.25 12.26 -9.11
C TYR A 89 -18.17 12.52 -8.03
N ASN A 90 -18.27 13.67 -7.35
CA ASN A 90 -17.41 14.14 -6.25
C ASN A 90 -16.10 14.85 -6.66
N ARG A 91 -16.20 16.15 -6.97
CA ARG A 91 -15.07 17.05 -7.23
C ARG A 91 -14.29 17.38 -5.96
N GLU A 92 -13.03 16.95 -5.92
CA GLU A 92 -11.84 17.76 -5.57
C GLU A 92 -10.61 16.88 -5.85
N PHE A 93 -10.15 16.88 -7.10
CA PHE A 93 -8.92 16.20 -7.51
C PHE A 93 -8.07 17.17 -8.31
N HIS A 94 -6.96 17.62 -7.73
CA HIS A 94 -6.06 18.57 -8.39
C HIS A 94 -4.89 17.89 -9.11
N TRP A 95 -4.49 16.69 -8.66
CA TRP A 95 -3.30 16.01 -9.20
C TRP A 95 -3.21 14.56 -8.72
N HIS A 96 -2.93 13.61 -9.63
CA HIS A 96 -2.66 12.20 -9.32
C HIS A 96 -1.26 11.84 -9.87
N PRO A 97 -0.37 11.18 -9.10
CA PRO A 97 0.99 10.84 -9.54
C PRO A 97 1.09 10.01 -10.82
N VAL A 98 -0.01 9.38 -11.23
CA VAL A 98 -0.08 8.46 -12.38
C VAL A 98 -0.49 9.21 -13.65
N VAL A 99 -0.86 10.49 -13.58
CA VAL A 99 -1.21 11.32 -14.75
C VAL A 99 -0.05 11.44 -15.74
N ASP A 100 1.19 11.45 -15.24
CA ASP A 100 2.39 11.52 -16.07
C ASP A 100 2.74 10.18 -16.74
N GLU A 101 2.01 9.09 -16.43
CA GLU A 101 2.22 7.80 -17.06
C GLU A 101 1.59 7.72 -18.46
N LYS A 102 2.44 7.41 -19.44
CA LYS A 102 1.98 7.09 -20.80
C LYS A 102 1.50 5.65 -20.86
N PHE A 103 0.19 5.46 -20.87
CA PHE A 103 -0.43 4.16 -21.14
C PHE A 103 -0.50 3.86 -22.64
N ASP A 104 -0.09 2.66 -23.02
CA ASP A 104 -0.32 2.12 -24.36
C ASP A 104 -1.72 1.50 -24.42
N LEU A 105 -2.67 2.25 -25.00
CA LEU A 105 -4.07 1.84 -25.10
C LEU A 105 -4.24 0.54 -25.90
N LYS A 106 -3.45 0.31 -26.96
CA LYS A 106 -3.58 -0.92 -27.78
C LYS A 106 -3.17 -2.15 -26.98
N ARG A 107 -2.09 -2.04 -26.21
CA ARG A 107 -1.63 -3.12 -25.33
C ARG A 107 -2.63 -3.35 -24.20
N LEU A 108 -3.09 -2.29 -23.53
CA LEU A 108 -4.07 -2.40 -22.45
C LEU A 108 -5.38 -2.99 -22.92
N GLN A 109 -5.86 -2.60 -24.10
CA GLN A 109 -7.07 -3.17 -24.70
C GLN A 109 -6.98 -4.70 -24.78
N LYS A 110 -5.89 -5.23 -25.34
CA LYS A 110 -5.69 -6.68 -25.43
C LYS A 110 -5.67 -7.35 -24.05
N THR A 111 -4.98 -6.76 -23.08
CA THR A 111 -4.90 -7.29 -21.71
C THR A 111 -6.27 -7.29 -21.03
N ILE A 112 -7.04 -6.20 -21.16
CA ILE A 112 -8.32 -6.03 -20.46
C ILE A 112 -9.39 -6.94 -21.07
N PHE A 113 -9.46 -7.06 -22.40
CA PHE A 113 -10.37 -8.02 -23.02
C PHE A 113 -10.00 -9.47 -22.69
N PHE A 114 -8.70 -9.80 -22.68
CA PHE A 114 -8.25 -11.11 -22.22
C PHE A 114 -8.67 -11.37 -20.76
N ALA A 115 -8.49 -10.39 -19.88
CA ALA A 115 -8.90 -10.50 -18.49
C ALA A 115 -10.43 -10.64 -18.35
N GLN A 116 -11.21 -9.90 -19.14
CA GLN A 116 -12.67 -10.04 -19.19
C GLN A 116 -13.10 -11.46 -19.60
N ASP A 117 -12.48 -12.03 -20.64
CA ASP A 117 -12.80 -13.38 -21.12
C ASP A 117 -12.56 -14.44 -20.04
N GLN A 118 -11.60 -14.21 -19.14
CA GLN A 118 -11.34 -15.09 -17.99
C GLN A 118 -12.28 -14.84 -16.79
N ASN A 119 -13.11 -13.79 -16.84
CA ASN A 119 -14.12 -13.42 -15.86
C ASN A 119 -13.64 -13.52 -14.38
N PRO A 120 -12.71 -12.67 -13.95
CA PRO A 120 -12.13 -12.74 -12.61
C PRO A 120 -13.21 -12.49 -11.55
N GLN A 121 -13.27 -13.37 -10.56
CA GLN A 121 -14.21 -13.28 -9.43
C GLN A 121 -13.63 -12.48 -8.26
N SER A 122 -12.33 -12.22 -8.26
CA SER A 122 -11.66 -11.40 -7.25
C SER A 122 -10.53 -10.56 -7.83
N PHE A 123 -10.16 -9.50 -7.12
CA PHE A 123 -9.00 -8.68 -7.47
C PHE A 123 -7.69 -9.49 -7.43
N GLU A 124 -7.62 -10.53 -6.60
CA GLU A 124 -6.48 -11.47 -6.52
C GLU A 124 -6.28 -12.22 -7.84
N GLN A 125 -7.39 -12.74 -8.38
CA GLN A 125 -7.40 -13.47 -9.64
C GLN A 125 -7.02 -12.55 -10.79
N LEU A 126 -7.54 -11.33 -10.79
CA LEU A 126 -7.18 -10.31 -11.78
C LEU A 126 -5.66 -10.04 -11.78
N LEU A 127 -5.05 -9.89 -10.59
CA LEU A 127 -3.60 -9.70 -10.45
C LEU A 127 -2.78 -10.91 -10.91
N SER A 128 -3.36 -12.11 -10.83
CA SER A 128 -2.71 -13.37 -11.20
C SER A 128 -2.68 -13.61 -12.70
N PHE A 129 -3.45 -12.85 -13.49
CA PHE A 129 -3.51 -13.03 -14.94
C PHE A 129 -2.24 -12.56 -15.65
N LYS A 130 -1.82 -13.35 -16.63
CA LYS A 130 -0.69 -13.03 -17.49
C LYS A 130 -0.93 -11.68 -18.20
N ASN A 131 0.07 -10.80 -18.15
CA ASN A 131 0.06 -9.44 -18.70
C ASN A 131 -0.73 -8.37 -17.90
N VAL A 132 -1.35 -8.72 -16.78
CA VAL A 132 -1.84 -7.72 -15.81
C VAL A 132 -0.66 -7.27 -14.97
N GLY A 133 -0.04 -6.16 -15.38
CA GLY A 133 1.12 -5.59 -14.72
C GLY A 133 0.81 -4.32 -13.92
N PRO A 134 1.83 -3.72 -13.26
CA PRO A 134 1.68 -2.50 -12.48
C PRO A 134 1.03 -1.36 -13.26
N ARG A 135 1.37 -1.19 -14.55
CA ARG A 135 0.76 -0.16 -15.41
C ARG A 135 -0.73 -0.37 -15.63
N THR A 136 -1.18 -1.61 -15.82
CA THR A 136 -2.60 -1.95 -15.99
C THR A 136 -3.37 -1.60 -14.71
N ILE A 137 -2.83 -1.99 -13.56
CA ILE A 137 -3.44 -1.71 -12.26
C ILE A 137 -3.48 -0.21 -11.95
N ARG A 138 -2.41 0.52 -12.29
CA ARG A 138 -2.38 1.99 -12.18
C ARG A 138 -3.44 2.65 -13.05
N ALA A 139 -3.63 2.18 -14.29
CA ALA A 139 -4.67 2.69 -15.17
C ALA A 139 -6.08 2.44 -14.62
N LEU A 140 -6.36 1.23 -14.13
CA LEU A 140 -7.64 0.88 -13.51
C LEU A 140 -7.90 1.73 -12.27
N SER A 141 -6.90 1.89 -11.40
CA SER A 141 -6.99 2.70 -10.19
C SER A 141 -7.23 4.17 -10.50
N LEU A 142 -6.55 4.71 -11.53
CA LEU A 142 -6.74 6.08 -12.01
C LEU A 142 -8.17 6.33 -12.49
N VAL A 143 -8.74 5.43 -13.30
CA VAL A 143 -10.12 5.58 -13.77
C VAL A 143 -11.12 5.39 -12.63
N SER A 144 -10.88 4.44 -11.71
CA SER A 144 -11.68 4.25 -10.49
C SER A 144 -11.74 5.51 -9.63
N GLU A 145 -10.58 6.16 -9.42
CA GLU A 145 -10.48 7.38 -8.62
C GLU A 145 -11.14 8.56 -9.31
N VAL A 146 -10.82 8.78 -10.60
CA VAL A 146 -11.26 9.97 -11.33
C VAL A 146 -12.75 9.89 -11.66
N ILE A 147 -13.22 8.81 -12.29
CA ILE A 147 -14.59 8.68 -12.81
C ILE A 147 -15.58 8.31 -11.71
N TYR A 148 -15.22 7.32 -10.89
CA TYR A 148 -16.14 6.72 -9.92
C TYR A 148 -15.91 7.22 -8.48
N GLY A 149 -14.90 8.08 -8.25
CA GLY A 149 -14.62 8.67 -6.94
C GLY A 149 -14.06 7.68 -5.91
N ALA A 150 -13.73 6.45 -6.29
CA ALA A 150 -13.17 5.45 -5.38
C ALA A 150 -11.68 5.73 -5.16
N LYS A 151 -11.37 6.49 -4.11
CA LYS A 151 -10.02 6.96 -3.83
C LYS A 151 -9.13 5.82 -3.33
N PRO A 152 -7.95 5.60 -3.91
CA PRO A 152 -6.92 4.76 -3.30
C PRO A 152 -6.20 5.54 -2.20
N SER A 153 -5.59 4.81 -1.27
CA SER A 153 -4.71 5.40 -0.26
C SER A 153 -3.38 5.81 -0.89
N TYR A 154 -2.94 7.03 -0.58
CA TYR A 154 -1.58 7.52 -0.89
C TYR A 154 -0.66 7.53 0.34
N LYS A 155 -1.14 6.97 1.45
CA LYS A 155 -0.40 6.88 2.69
C LYS A 155 0.68 5.82 2.55
N ASP A 156 1.92 6.21 2.81
CA ASP A 156 3.04 5.28 2.80
C ASP A 156 2.87 4.23 3.91
N PRO A 157 2.79 2.93 3.59
CA PRO A 157 2.69 1.89 4.61
C PRO A 157 4.04 1.60 5.28
N ALA A 158 5.14 2.22 4.83
CA ALA A 158 6.45 2.09 5.47
C ALA A 158 6.43 2.58 6.94
N ARG A 159 6.69 1.65 7.85
CA ARG A 159 6.93 1.89 9.28
C ARG A 159 8.43 2.02 9.52
N TYR A 160 8.79 2.79 10.55
CA TYR A 160 10.12 3.36 10.77
C TYR A 160 11.31 2.46 10.42
N SER A 161 12.34 3.11 9.88
CA SER A 161 13.72 2.64 9.84
C SER A 161 14.18 2.26 11.25
N PHE A 162 15.05 1.27 11.33
CA PHE A 162 15.66 0.75 12.55
C PHE A 162 16.13 1.90 13.47
N SER A 163 15.66 1.94 14.72
CA SER A 163 15.90 3.06 15.64
C SER A 163 17.30 3.06 16.30
N VAL A 164 18.06 1.98 16.19
CA VAL A 164 19.30 1.70 16.95
C VAL A 164 20.38 0.99 16.13
N GLY A 165 20.28 1.04 14.80
CA GLY A 165 21.22 0.38 13.88
C GLY A 165 20.68 0.40 12.45
N GLY A 166 21.47 0.07 11.44
CA GLY A 166 21.05 0.11 10.04
C GLY A 166 20.66 -1.26 9.49
N LYS A 167 19.78 -1.28 8.47
CA LYS A 167 19.57 -2.47 7.63
C LYS A 167 20.84 -2.85 6.86
N ASP A 168 21.56 -1.83 6.39
CA ASP A 168 22.67 -1.98 5.45
C ASP A 168 24.03 -1.95 6.17
N GLY A 169 24.04 -2.24 7.47
CA GLY A 169 25.19 -2.16 8.36
C GLY A 169 26.37 -3.05 7.95
N THR A 170 27.23 -2.53 7.07
CA THR A 170 28.59 -3.04 6.86
C THR A 170 29.64 -2.00 7.29
N PRO A 171 30.07 -2.01 8.55
CA PRO A 171 29.32 -2.39 9.74
C PRO A 171 29.08 -1.14 10.61
N PHE A 172 27.81 -0.78 10.84
CA PHE A 172 27.49 0.03 12.01
C PHE A 172 26.88 -0.92 13.05
N PRO A 173 27.63 -1.29 14.11
CA PRO A 173 27.11 -2.15 15.16
C PRO A 173 25.90 -1.49 15.81
N VAL A 174 25.01 -2.30 16.38
CA VAL A 174 23.89 -1.79 17.19
C VAL A 174 24.47 -0.84 18.23
N ASP A 175 24.01 0.42 18.22
CA ASP A 175 24.45 1.41 19.18
C ASP A 175 23.82 1.07 20.54
N ARG A 176 24.55 0.26 21.31
CA ARG A 176 24.12 -0.21 22.62
C ARG A 176 23.90 0.96 23.58
N GLY A 177 24.66 2.05 23.44
CA GLY A 177 24.50 3.24 24.28
C GLY A 177 23.15 3.91 24.05
N VAL A 178 22.79 4.14 22.78
CA VAL A 178 21.46 4.67 22.43
C VAL A 178 20.36 3.68 22.82
N TYR A 179 20.60 2.37 22.68
CA TYR A 179 19.66 1.33 23.11
C TYR A 179 19.37 1.40 24.61
N ASP A 180 20.41 1.44 25.44
CA ASP A 180 20.32 1.51 26.89
C ASP A 180 19.65 2.80 27.35
N GLN A 181 19.98 3.94 26.72
CA GLN A 181 19.31 5.22 26.98
C GLN A 181 17.82 5.17 26.65
N THR A 182 17.47 4.55 25.52
CA THR A 182 16.08 4.40 25.09
C THR A 182 15.30 3.54 26.09
N LEU A 183 15.89 2.42 26.53
CA LEU A 183 15.33 1.57 27.58
C LEU A 183 15.13 2.34 28.89
N ALA A 184 16.13 3.10 29.34
CA ALA A 184 16.04 3.89 30.57
C ALA A 184 14.94 4.97 30.49
N ILE A 185 14.77 5.62 29.32
CA ILE A 185 13.70 6.59 29.09
C ILE A 185 12.33 5.90 29.15
N MET A 186 12.17 4.75 28.49
CA MET A 186 10.93 3.98 28.52
C MET A 186 10.60 3.51 29.94
N GLU A 187 11.59 2.99 30.67
CA GLU A 187 11.44 2.55 32.06
C GLU A 187 10.98 3.71 32.96
N LYS A 188 11.62 4.87 32.83
CA LYS A 188 11.23 6.09 33.56
C LYS A 188 9.82 6.56 33.18
N GLY A 189 9.45 6.45 31.90
CA GLY A 189 8.10 6.72 31.42
C GLY A 189 7.04 5.82 32.05
N ILE A 190 7.30 4.51 32.12
CA ILE A 190 6.41 3.53 32.78
C ILE A 190 6.30 3.80 34.28
N LYS A 191 7.40 4.17 34.95
CA LYS A 191 7.39 4.53 36.38
C LYS A 191 6.55 5.77 36.65
N LYS A 192 6.60 6.77 35.77
CA LYS A 192 5.90 8.06 35.93
C LYS A 192 4.48 8.09 35.37
N SER A 193 4.09 7.11 34.56
CA SER A 193 2.76 7.08 33.95
C SER A 193 1.67 6.85 35.00
N GLN A 194 0.54 7.54 34.85
CA GLN A 194 -0.64 7.36 35.71
C GLN A 194 -1.49 6.18 35.22
N ILE A 195 -0.90 4.98 35.17
CA ILE A 195 -1.58 3.73 34.81
C ILE A 195 -1.77 2.85 36.03
N SER A 196 -2.67 1.86 35.91
CA SER A 196 -2.91 0.89 36.96
C SER A 196 -1.67 0.03 37.25
N LEU A 197 -1.57 -0.52 38.46
CA LEU A 197 -0.44 -1.38 38.85
C LEU A 197 -0.30 -2.60 37.92
N SER A 198 -1.42 -3.23 37.56
CA SER A 198 -1.42 -4.41 36.67
C SER A 198 -0.93 -4.08 35.26
N GLU A 199 -1.31 -2.91 34.71
CA GLU A 199 -0.80 -2.47 33.41
C GLU A 199 0.68 -2.11 33.45
N ARG A 200 1.12 -1.50 34.56
CA ARG A 200 2.53 -1.16 34.77
C ARG A 200 3.40 -2.42 34.82
N GLU A 201 2.95 -3.45 35.53
CA GLU A 201 3.65 -4.73 35.65
C GLU A 201 3.75 -5.46 34.30
N LYS A 202 2.65 -5.50 33.53
CA LYS A 202 2.64 -6.03 32.15
C LYS A 202 3.57 -5.23 31.23
N ALA A 203 3.64 -3.91 31.39
CA ALA A 203 4.53 -3.06 30.60
C ALA A 203 6.01 -3.36 30.90
N PHE A 204 6.39 -3.56 32.17
CA PHE A 204 7.75 -3.97 32.55
C PHE A 204 8.11 -5.36 32.03
N GLN A 205 7.17 -6.32 32.08
CA GLN A 205 7.39 -7.65 31.50
C GLN A 205 7.67 -7.58 30.00
N ARG A 206 6.94 -6.73 29.25
CA ARG A 206 7.18 -6.51 27.81
C ARG A 206 8.52 -5.83 27.51
N LEU A 207 9.02 -4.97 28.41
CA LEU A 207 10.31 -4.30 28.26
C LEU A 207 11.49 -5.27 28.41
N GLY A 208 11.26 -6.51 28.84
CA GLY A 208 12.31 -7.52 29.07
C GLY A 208 12.94 -7.44 30.45
N ASN A 209 12.46 -6.54 31.32
CA ASN A 209 12.79 -6.56 32.75
C ASN A 209 12.01 -7.71 33.40
N VAL A 210 12.45 -8.94 33.14
CA VAL A 210 12.15 -10.07 34.01
C VAL A 210 12.88 -9.77 35.30
N THR A 211 12.18 -9.14 36.24
CA THR A 211 12.58 -9.08 37.65
C THR A 211 12.97 -10.50 38.07
N LYS A 212 14.28 -10.72 38.25
CA LYS A 212 14.78 -11.69 39.23
C LYS A 212 14.66 -11.08 40.61
#